data_AF-A0A1H7LXY2-F1
#
_entry.id   AF-A0A1H7LXY2-F1
#
_cell.length_a   1.000
_cell.length_b   1.000
_cell.length_c   1.000
_cell.angle_alpha   90.00
_cell.angle_beta   90.00
_cell.angle_gamma   90.00
#
_symmetry.space_group_name_H-M   'P 1'
#
loop_
_entity.id
_entity.type
_entity.pdbx_description
1 polymer ?
#
loop_
_entity_poly.entity_id
_entity_poly.type
_entity_poly.pdbx_seq_one_letter_code
_entity_poly.pdbx_strand_id
1 'polypeptide(L)'
;MKIQARYAILLAMLFAACSKEPITPPLQPMTANTATSAANVVTLSETFESGTKSAYASGNVTLSSGSWNMNDALIGNLAADAKSGAQSVRIRNTGSITMNFDASGGANTISISHAVYGSDGSSTWQLWISTNGGSSYTQVGSTITSSSTSLQTATFTVSVSGSFRLSIRKASGGSNRINIDNISVSSGSGGGGGTTPGDDDNMLLGNPSGAVANTSYPANYLMVKTYYTLSYNRDRGGPNWVSWHLASSDIGSTDRQDDFRADNTLPSGWYQVGSSSFSGSGFDRGHNCPSADRTSSVSANSSTFLMSNMIPQAPNNNQQTWNNLESYGRSLVSSGNEVYIIMGSYGVGGTGSNGTATTIDNGHVTVPSNVWKVLVVIPNGSGDLARISSSTRVIAVNTPNINTVSSDWKQYRTSVDAIENATGYDLLSNVPATVQQVIEAKVDNQ
;
A
#
# COMPACT_ATOMS: atom_id res chain seq x y z
N MET A 1 -58.45 -0.77 -84.29
CA MET A 1 -58.55 0.31 -83.30
C MET A 1 -57.77 -0.14 -82.06
N LYS A 2 -56.62 0.47 -81.79
CA LYS A 2 -55.71 0.16 -80.67
C LYS A 2 -56.32 0.67 -79.36
N ILE A 3 -56.10 -0.04 -78.24
CA ILE A 3 -55.90 0.45 -76.85
C ILE A 3 -55.61 -0.81 -76.01
N GLN A 4 -54.32 -1.12 -75.83
CA GLN A 4 -53.50 -0.91 -74.62
C GLN A 4 -53.78 -1.92 -73.49
N ALA A 5 -52.85 -2.88 -73.39
CA ALA A 5 -52.66 -3.79 -72.26
C ALA A 5 -52.05 -3.05 -71.06
N ARG A 6 -52.51 -3.39 -69.85
CA ARG A 6 -51.78 -3.13 -68.61
C ARG A 6 -51.83 -4.39 -67.74
N TYR A 7 -50.68 -5.05 -67.64
CA TYR A 7 -50.40 -6.09 -66.67
C TYR A 7 -50.10 -5.42 -65.32
N ALA A 8 -50.81 -5.80 -64.27
CA ALA A 8 -50.48 -5.45 -62.89
C ALA A 8 -49.57 -6.56 -62.34
N ILE A 9 -48.29 -6.23 -62.09
CA ILE A 9 -47.34 -7.10 -61.40
C ILE A 9 -47.46 -6.81 -59.91
N LEU A 10 -47.87 -7.81 -59.13
CA LEU A 10 -47.88 -7.79 -57.67
C LEU A 10 -46.45 -8.05 -57.18
N LEU A 11 -45.77 -7.01 -56.67
CA LEU A 11 -44.43 -7.12 -56.09
C LEU A 11 -44.55 -7.31 -54.57
N ALA A 12 -44.31 -8.52 -54.08
CA ALA A 12 -44.18 -8.80 -52.66
C ALA A 12 -42.80 -8.31 -52.18
N MET A 13 -42.78 -7.27 -51.33
CA MET A 13 -41.56 -6.83 -50.64
C MET A 13 -41.29 -7.71 -49.43
N LEU A 14 -40.26 -8.56 -49.49
CA LEU A 14 -39.62 -9.11 -48.31
C LEU A 14 -38.64 -8.07 -47.73
N PHE A 15 -38.85 -7.66 -46.49
CA PHE A 15 -37.85 -6.93 -45.72
C PHE A 15 -36.83 -7.92 -45.16
N ALA A 16 -35.65 -8.00 -45.78
CA ALA A 16 -34.47 -8.62 -45.18
C ALA A 16 -33.74 -7.56 -44.33
N ALA A 17 -33.74 -7.74 -43.02
CA ALA A 17 -32.92 -6.94 -42.10
C ALA A 17 -31.48 -7.46 -42.14
N CYS A 18 -30.58 -6.73 -42.80
CA CYS A 18 -29.14 -6.98 -42.70
C CYS A 18 -28.59 -6.30 -41.44
N SER A 19 -28.22 -7.08 -40.44
CA SER A 19 -27.37 -6.65 -39.33
C SER A 19 -25.98 -6.34 -39.85
N LYS A 20 -25.50 -5.12 -39.61
CA LYS A 20 -24.12 -4.72 -39.92
C LYS A 20 -23.21 -5.21 -38.79
N GLU A 21 -22.39 -6.23 -39.04
CA GLU A 21 -21.38 -6.66 -38.08
C GLU A 21 -20.30 -5.56 -37.92
N PRO A 22 -19.85 -5.28 -36.68
CA PRO A 22 -18.71 -4.41 -36.45
C PRO A 22 -17.43 -5.12 -36.89
N ILE A 23 -16.72 -4.51 -37.83
CA ILE A 23 -15.41 -4.95 -38.32
C ILE A 23 -14.43 -4.87 -37.16
N THR A 24 -14.02 -6.02 -36.62
CA THR A 24 -12.95 -6.12 -35.62
C THR A 24 -11.61 -5.97 -36.36
N PRO A 25 -10.73 -5.01 -36.00
CA PRO A 25 -9.38 -4.98 -36.55
C PRO A 25 -8.63 -6.27 -36.20
N PRO A 26 -7.74 -6.79 -37.07
CA PRO A 26 -6.98 -7.99 -36.75
C PRO A 26 -6.09 -7.73 -35.53
N LEU A 27 -6.19 -8.63 -34.55
CA LEU A 27 -5.28 -8.68 -33.40
C LEU A 27 -3.84 -8.79 -33.93
N GLN A 28 -3.01 -7.76 -33.71
CA GLN A 28 -1.57 -7.95 -33.79
C GLN A 28 -1.17 -8.98 -32.72
N PRO A 29 -0.29 -9.95 -33.05
CA PRO A 29 0.25 -10.83 -32.03
C PRO A 29 1.06 -9.97 -31.06
N MET A 30 0.51 -9.72 -29.87
CA MET A 30 1.29 -9.21 -28.75
C MET A 30 2.28 -10.31 -28.39
N THR A 31 3.55 -10.08 -28.72
CA THR A 31 4.65 -10.84 -28.16
C THR A 31 4.47 -10.90 -26.65
N ALA A 32 4.44 -12.11 -26.10
CA ALA A 32 4.46 -12.33 -24.67
C ALA A 32 5.66 -11.59 -24.09
N ASN A 33 5.42 -10.42 -23.50
CA ASN A 33 6.36 -9.85 -22.55
C ASN A 33 6.28 -10.76 -21.34
N THR A 34 7.20 -11.72 -21.28
CA THR A 34 7.63 -12.31 -20.02
C THR A 34 7.91 -11.16 -19.07
N ALA A 35 6.96 -10.87 -18.19
CA ALA A 35 7.18 -10.02 -17.04
C ALA A 35 8.23 -10.73 -16.19
N THR A 36 9.49 -10.38 -16.40
CA THR A 36 10.55 -10.67 -15.44
C THR A 36 10.17 -9.90 -14.18
N SER A 37 9.69 -10.63 -13.16
CA SER A 37 9.52 -10.16 -11.79
C SER A 37 10.76 -9.33 -11.40
N ALA A 38 10.59 -8.02 -11.22
CA ALA A 38 11.67 -7.16 -10.80
C ALA A 38 12.06 -7.56 -9.37
N ALA A 39 13.23 -8.20 -9.22
CA ALA A 39 13.74 -8.61 -7.93
C ALA A 39 13.98 -7.39 -7.02
N ASN A 40 13.74 -7.53 -5.72
CA ASN A 40 14.26 -6.60 -4.71
C ASN A 40 15.79 -6.49 -4.89
N VAL A 41 16.27 -5.33 -5.33
CA VAL A 41 17.70 -5.11 -5.54
C VAL A 41 18.27 -4.57 -4.24
N VAL A 42 19.19 -5.30 -3.61
CA VAL A 42 20.00 -4.75 -2.52
C VAL A 42 20.90 -3.67 -3.12
N THR A 43 20.64 -2.40 -2.77
CA THR A 43 21.39 -1.23 -3.24
C THR A 43 22.57 -0.88 -2.36
N LEU A 44 22.59 -1.37 -1.12
CA LEU A 44 23.71 -1.25 -0.20
C LEU A 44 23.69 -2.41 0.80
N SER A 45 24.84 -3.01 1.08
CA SER A 45 25.01 -3.93 2.19
C SER A 45 26.35 -3.63 2.87
N GLU A 46 26.35 -3.54 4.19
CA GLU A 46 27.55 -3.38 5.00
C GLU A 46 27.43 -4.22 6.28
N THR A 47 28.34 -5.18 6.43
CA THR A 47 28.40 -6.06 7.61
C THR A 47 29.48 -5.65 8.59
N PHE A 48 30.27 -4.62 8.28
CA PHE A 48 31.42 -4.15 9.07
C PHE A 48 32.54 -5.18 9.26
N GLU A 49 32.49 -6.34 8.59
CA GLU A 49 33.50 -7.41 8.67
C GLU A 49 34.81 -7.10 7.91
N SER A 50 34.96 -5.87 7.43
CA SER A 50 36.14 -5.38 6.73
C SER A 50 36.63 -4.06 7.34
N GLY A 51 37.90 -3.74 7.15
CA GLY A 51 38.50 -2.53 7.71
C GLY A 51 38.69 -2.61 9.23
N THR A 52 39.40 -1.63 9.76
CA THR A 52 39.72 -1.54 11.19
C THR A 52 39.79 -0.09 11.61
N LYS A 53 39.27 0.23 12.80
CA LYS A 53 39.51 1.49 13.49
C LYS A 53 39.35 1.24 14.98
N SER A 54 40.45 1.31 15.73
CA SER A 54 40.49 0.96 17.15
C SER A 54 40.32 2.15 18.10
N ALA A 55 40.38 3.39 17.58
CA ALA A 55 40.24 4.61 18.36
C ALA A 55 38.89 5.30 18.11
N TYR A 56 38.37 6.00 19.11
CA TYR A 56 37.11 6.77 18.99
C TYR A 56 37.26 8.11 18.25
N ALA A 57 38.48 8.67 18.16
CA ALA A 57 38.73 9.93 17.46
C ALA A 57 38.21 9.90 16.02
N SER A 58 37.68 11.02 15.51
CA SER A 58 37.12 11.06 14.16
C SER A 58 38.11 10.60 13.11
N GLY A 59 37.67 9.74 12.19
CA GLY A 59 38.50 9.23 11.11
C GLY A 59 37.70 8.44 10.09
N ASN A 60 38.21 8.39 8.86
CA ASN A 60 37.60 7.63 7.78
C ASN A 60 38.07 6.17 7.83
N VAL A 61 37.16 5.24 7.58
CA VAL A 61 37.41 3.81 7.45
C VAL A 61 36.90 3.35 6.10
N THR A 62 37.72 2.64 5.34
CA THR A 62 37.26 1.98 4.11
C THR A 62 36.74 0.61 4.48
N LEU A 63 35.46 0.39 4.21
CA LEU A 63 34.73 -0.86 4.43
C LEU A 63 34.30 -1.45 3.08
N SER A 64 33.63 -2.60 3.13
CA SER A 64 33.16 -3.35 1.96
C SER A 64 32.20 -2.56 1.09
N SER A 65 31.32 -1.75 1.71
CA SER A 65 30.38 -0.89 1.00
C SER A 65 31.00 0.39 0.46
N GLY A 66 32.10 0.87 1.06
CA GLY A 66 32.74 2.13 0.73
C GLY A 66 33.38 2.82 1.94
N SER A 67 33.69 4.11 1.80
CA SER A 67 34.35 4.90 2.87
C SER A 67 33.33 5.51 3.83
N TRP A 68 33.56 5.35 5.13
CA TRP A 68 32.71 5.89 6.20
C TRP A 68 33.53 6.77 7.15
N ASN A 69 33.03 7.96 7.46
CA ASN A 69 33.55 8.74 8.58
C ASN A 69 32.95 8.21 9.88
N MET A 70 33.81 7.93 10.87
CA MET A 70 33.42 7.45 12.19
C MET A 70 33.92 8.41 13.26
N ASN A 71 33.00 9.10 13.93
CA ASN A 71 33.29 10.08 14.98
C ASN A 71 32.71 9.62 16.32
N ASP A 72 33.54 9.56 17.36
CA ASP A 72 33.20 8.91 18.63
C ASP A 72 32.65 7.48 18.42
N ALA A 73 33.18 6.83 17.39
CA ALA A 73 32.85 5.49 16.97
C ALA A 73 34.10 4.73 16.52
N LEU A 74 34.09 3.41 16.68
CA LEU A 74 35.19 2.51 16.29
C LEU A 74 34.62 1.19 15.74
N ILE A 75 35.47 0.36 15.12
CA ILE A 75 35.16 -1.03 14.78
C ILE A 75 35.61 -1.91 15.97
N GLY A 76 34.63 -2.47 16.69
CA GLY A 76 34.81 -3.22 17.92
C GLY A 76 34.71 -4.72 17.70
N ASN A 77 35.64 -5.46 18.32
CA ASN A 77 35.71 -6.92 18.24
C ASN A 77 35.84 -7.58 19.64
N LEU A 78 35.52 -6.83 20.70
CA LEU A 78 35.59 -7.35 22.07
C LEU A 78 34.42 -8.29 22.34
N ALA A 79 34.55 -9.16 23.33
CA ALA A 79 33.47 -10.07 23.74
C ALA A 79 32.16 -9.36 24.08
N ALA A 80 32.24 -8.13 24.61
CA ALA A 80 31.08 -7.32 24.97
C ALA A 80 30.44 -6.58 23.78
N ASP A 81 31.09 -6.55 22.60
CA ASP A 81 30.46 -6.03 21.39
C ASP A 81 29.40 -7.03 20.91
N ALA A 82 28.14 -6.59 20.86
CA ALA A 82 27.09 -7.30 20.16
C ALA A 82 27.38 -7.21 18.65
N LYS A 83 27.55 -8.38 18.02
CA LYS A 83 28.02 -8.49 16.63
C LYS A 83 27.59 -9.81 16.01
N SER A 84 27.46 -9.80 14.69
CA SER A 84 27.17 -10.95 13.84
C SER A 84 28.38 -11.23 12.95
N GLY A 85 29.36 -11.95 13.50
CA GLY A 85 30.64 -12.18 12.84
C GLY A 85 31.79 -11.83 13.77
N ALA A 86 32.85 -11.24 13.23
CA ALA A 86 34.05 -10.91 13.98
C ALA A 86 33.99 -9.53 14.64
N GLN A 87 33.23 -8.58 14.09
CA GLN A 87 33.25 -7.19 14.55
C GLN A 87 31.97 -6.41 14.23
N SER A 88 31.69 -5.36 15.00
CA SER A 88 30.59 -4.42 14.73
C SER A 88 31.02 -2.99 15.04
N VAL A 89 30.25 -1.99 14.64
CA VAL A 89 30.53 -0.60 15.05
C VAL A 89 30.13 -0.42 16.50
N ARG A 90 30.98 0.26 17.29
CA ARG A 90 30.65 0.72 18.63
C ARG A 90 30.68 2.24 18.71
N ILE A 91 29.58 2.85 19.13
CA ILE A 91 29.40 4.32 19.21
C ILE A 91 29.18 4.74 20.66
N ARG A 92 29.80 5.84 21.10
CA ARG A 92 29.62 6.45 22.44
C ARG A 92 29.22 7.92 22.35
N ASN A 93 28.94 8.55 23.50
CA ASN A 93 28.54 9.96 23.57
C ASN A 93 27.41 10.23 22.58
N THR A 94 27.50 11.30 21.78
CA THR A 94 26.63 11.59 20.64
C THR A 94 27.36 11.35 19.31
N GLY A 95 28.18 10.28 19.26
CA GLY A 95 28.97 9.92 18.09
C GLY A 95 28.12 9.49 16.89
N SER A 96 28.77 9.31 15.76
CA SER A 96 28.11 8.94 14.50
C SER A 96 29.00 8.13 13.56
N ILE A 97 28.35 7.42 12.65
CA ILE A 97 28.97 6.89 11.43
C ILE A 97 28.24 7.46 10.21
N THR A 98 28.98 7.96 9.23
CA THR A 98 28.42 8.66 8.06
C THR A 98 29.13 8.25 6.78
N MET A 99 28.36 7.94 5.73
CA MET A 99 28.92 7.59 4.42
C MET A 99 29.64 8.78 3.76
N ASN A 100 30.81 8.52 3.19
CA ASN A 100 31.56 9.47 2.35
C ASN A 100 31.38 9.24 0.85
N PHE A 101 30.47 8.35 0.46
CA PHE A 101 30.18 7.97 -0.92
C PHE A 101 28.67 7.94 -1.14
N ASP A 102 28.27 8.07 -2.40
CA ASP A 102 26.88 7.97 -2.82
C ASP A 102 26.55 6.52 -3.17
N ALA A 103 25.65 5.90 -2.40
CA ALA A 103 25.00 4.67 -2.81
C ALA A 103 23.99 5.00 -3.92
N SER A 104 23.90 4.14 -4.95
CA SER A 104 23.05 4.35 -6.11
C SER A 104 21.90 3.35 -6.13
N GLY A 105 20.88 3.60 -6.96
CA GLY A 105 19.72 2.72 -7.09
C GLY A 105 18.56 3.05 -6.14
N GLY A 106 18.70 4.04 -5.26
CA GLY A 106 17.66 4.45 -4.32
C GLY A 106 17.57 3.58 -3.06
N ALA A 107 16.66 3.97 -2.17
CA ALA A 107 16.35 3.26 -0.95
C ALA A 107 14.82 3.25 -0.73
N ASN A 108 14.28 2.05 -0.51
CA ASN A 108 12.90 1.81 -0.10
C ASN A 108 12.82 1.27 1.34
N THR A 109 13.72 0.35 1.67
CA THR A 109 13.82 -0.23 3.01
C THR A 109 15.27 -0.18 3.46
N ILE A 110 15.48 0.27 4.69
CA ILE A 110 16.79 0.27 5.34
C ILE A 110 16.65 -0.53 6.63
N SER A 111 17.40 -1.62 6.77
CA SER A 111 17.47 -2.43 7.98
C SER A 111 18.85 -2.30 8.61
N ILE A 112 18.88 -2.09 9.93
CA ILE A 112 20.10 -1.87 10.71
C ILE A 112 20.00 -2.69 11.99
N SER A 113 20.99 -3.55 12.24
CA SER A 113 21.09 -4.25 13.52
C SER A 113 21.69 -3.34 14.59
N HIS A 114 21.16 -3.39 15.81
CA HIS A 114 21.59 -2.56 16.92
C HIS A 114 21.42 -3.26 18.27
N ALA A 115 22.24 -2.89 19.26
CA ALA A 115 22.18 -3.37 20.64
C ALA A 115 22.91 -2.42 21.60
N VAL A 116 22.78 -2.62 22.91
CA VAL A 116 23.68 -2.01 23.90
C VAL A 116 25.02 -2.76 23.92
N TYR A 117 26.09 -2.06 24.27
CA TYR A 117 27.40 -2.69 24.49
C TYR A 117 27.46 -3.36 25.86
N GLY A 118 27.72 -4.66 25.92
CA GLY A 118 27.90 -5.40 27.17
C GLY A 118 26.75 -5.18 28.16
N SER A 119 27.04 -4.53 29.29
CA SER A 119 26.08 -4.19 30.34
C SER A 119 25.78 -2.68 30.42
N ASP A 120 26.12 -1.91 29.40
CA ASP A 120 25.80 -0.48 29.35
C ASP A 120 24.27 -0.29 29.35
N GLY A 121 23.80 0.81 29.94
CA GLY A 121 22.38 1.13 29.98
C GLY A 121 21.81 1.56 28.62
N SER A 122 20.48 1.55 28.50
CA SER A 122 19.79 1.89 27.25
C SER A 122 20.23 3.24 26.67
N SER A 123 20.26 3.31 25.33
CA SER A 123 20.67 4.51 24.60
C SER A 123 19.87 4.68 23.31
N THR A 124 19.69 5.93 22.89
CA THR A 124 18.90 6.26 21.71
C THR A 124 19.77 6.66 20.53
N TRP A 125 19.29 6.42 19.31
CA TRP A 125 19.94 6.80 18.07
C TRP A 125 18.93 7.11 16.97
N GLN A 126 19.39 7.78 15.91
CA GLN A 126 18.58 8.24 14.79
C GLN A 126 19.24 7.90 13.47
N LEU A 127 18.43 7.54 12.48
CA LEU A 127 18.87 7.39 11.09
C LEU A 127 18.63 8.71 10.34
N TRP A 128 19.63 9.13 9.57
CA TRP A 128 19.60 10.34 8.76
C TRP A 128 20.01 10.03 7.33
N ILE A 129 19.33 10.63 6.35
CA ILE A 129 19.60 10.44 4.91
C ILE A 129 19.96 11.77 4.26
N SER A 130 20.94 11.72 3.35
CA SER A 130 21.22 12.80 2.40
C SER A 130 20.92 12.33 0.97
N THR A 131 20.29 13.20 0.19
CA THR A 131 20.03 12.99 -1.26
C THR A 131 20.78 14.00 -2.13
N ASN A 132 21.71 14.77 -1.53
CA ASN A 132 22.46 15.84 -2.17
C ASN A 132 23.97 15.71 -1.94
N GLY A 133 24.49 14.48 -2.01
CA GLY A 133 25.93 14.22 -1.90
C GLY A 133 26.52 14.52 -0.52
N GLY A 134 25.70 14.51 0.54
CA GLY A 134 26.13 14.77 1.91
C GLY A 134 26.13 16.24 2.32
N SER A 135 25.64 17.17 1.50
CA SER A 135 25.57 18.60 1.87
C SER A 135 24.58 18.87 3.02
N SER A 136 23.45 18.16 3.04
CA SER A 136 22.51 18.18 4.17
C SER A 136 21.92 16.79 4.41
N TYR A 137 21.44 16.59 5.63
CA TYR A 137 20.85 15.33 6.07
C TYR A 137 19.52 15.60 6.78
N THR A 138 18.52 14.74 6.55
CA THR A 138 17.23 14.75 7.25
C THR A 138 17.04 13.45 8.02
N GLN A 139 16.45 13.54 9.22
CA GLN A 139 16.11 12.34 9.98
C GLN A 139 15.01 11.56 9.24
N VAL A 140 15.10 10.24 9.27
CA VAL A 140 14.07 9.33 8.76
C VAL A 140 13.61 8.38 9.86
N GLY A 141 12.30 8.13 9.91
CA GLY A 141 11.67 7.33 10.96
C GLY A 141 11.78 7.93 12.36
N SER A 142 11.37 7.16 13.35
CA SER A 142 11.45 7.52 14.77
C SER A 142 12.85 7.34 15.33
N THR A 143 13.12 7.99 16.47
CA THR A 143 14.31 7.71 17.28
C THR A 143 14.22 6.28 17.84
N ILE A 144 15.27 5.49 17.64
CA ILE A 144 15.33 4.10 18.11
C ILE A 144 15.97 4.05 19.49
N THR A 145 15.44 3.20 20.37
CA THR A 145 16.06 2.86 21.67
C THR A 145 16.72 1.50 21.58
N SER A 146 18.03 1.44 21.85
CA SER A 146 18.73 0.18 22.10
C SER A 146 18.68 -0.10 23.60
N SER A 147 18.05 -1.22 23.97
CA SER A 147 17.92 -1.68 25.37
C SER A 147 18.33 -3.14 25.57
N SER A 148 18.48 -3.91 24.48
CA SER A 148 18.89 -5.32 24.52
C SER A 148 20.40 -5.47 24.32
N THR A 149 21.01 -6.45 24.98
CA THR A 149 22.41 -6.87 24.79
C THR A 149 22.59 -7.77 23.56
N SER A 150 21.49 -8.30 23.02
CA SER A 150 21.47 -9.07 21.76
C SER A 150 21.06 -8.16 20.61
N LEU A 151 21.64 -8.40 19.42
CA LEU A 151 21.28 -7.63 18.22
C LEU A 151 19.77 -7.71 17.96
N GLN A 152 19.16 -6.55 17.79
CA GLN A 152 17.79 -6.35 17.30
C GLN A 152 17.88 -5.61 15.97
N THR A 153 16.88 -5.75 15.11
CA THR A 153 16.87 -5.06 13.81
C THR A 153 15.85 -3.94 13.83
N ALA A 154 16.32 -2.72 13.55
CA ALA A 154 15.46 -1.59 13.23
C ALA A 154 15.28 -1.50 11.72
N THR A 155 14.04 -1.37 11.26
CA THR A 155 13.69 -1.24 9.85
C THR A 155 13.01 0.11 9.60
N PHE A 156 13.48 0.80 8.56
CA PHE A 156 12.98 2.10 8.15
C PHE A 156 12.45 2.00 6.73
N THR A 157 11.20 2.40 6.53
CA THR A 157 10.61 2.59 5.21
C THR A 157 10.88 4.01 4.75
N VAL A 158 11.55 4.16 3.61
CA VAL A 158 11.91 5.44 3.02
C VAL A 158 11.50 5.45 1.54
N SER A 159 11.47 6.63 0.92
CA SER A 159 11.16 6.77 -0.50
C SER A 159 12.22 7.67 -1.13
N VAL A 160 13.39 7.08 -1.36
CA VAL A 160 14.55 7.78 -1.91
C VAL A 160 14.85 7.22 -3.29
N SER A 161 14.70 8.07 -4.31
CA SER A 161 15.13 7.75 -5.67
C SER A 161 16.55 8.23 -5.93
N GLY A 162 17.31 7.50 -6.72
CA GLY A 162 18.65 7.92 -7.15
C GLY A 162 19.71 7.75 -6.05
N SER A 163 20.65 8.69 -5.99
CA SER A 163 21.79 8.59 -5.07
C SER A 163 21.44 9.02 -3.64
N PHE A 164 21.99 8.31 -2.66
CA PHE A 164 21.78 8.62 -1.25
C PHE A 164 23.01 8.33 -0.39
N ARG A 165 23.05 8.96 0.80
CA ARG A 165 24.02 8.67 1.88
C ARG A 165 23.29 8.50 3.21
N LEU A 166 23.82 7.62 4.05
CA LEU A 166 23.32 7.38 5.40
C LEU A 166 24.23 7.98 6.46
N SER A 167 23.62 8.43 7.55
CA SER A 167 24.29 8.83 8.80
C SER A 167 23.52 8.26 9.98
N ILE A 168 24.18 7.44 10.79
CA ILE A 168 23.61 6.88 12.01
C ILE A 168 24.20 7.67 13.18
N ARG A 169 23.33 8.30 13.97
CA ARG A 169 23.73 9.27 15.00
C ARG A 169 23.19 8.82 16.34
N LYS A 170 24.08 8.58 17.29
CA LYS A 170 23.67 8.35 18.67
C LYS A 170 23.11 9.66 19.23
N ALA A 171 21.88 9.61 19.72
CA ALA A 171 21.13 10.77 20.18
C ALA A 171 21.25 10.95 21.70
N SER A 172 21.26 9.86 22.47
CA SER A 172 21.52 9.93 23.90
C SER A 172 23.00 10.27 24.14
N GLY A 173 23.29 11.20 25.05
CA GLY A 173 24.66 11.48 25.48
C GLY A 173 25.23 10.45 26.47
N GLY A 174 26.35 10.78 27.08
CA GLY A 174 26.96 9.99 28.16
C GLY A 174 27.84 8.82 27.70
N SER A 175 28.36 8.07 28.67
CA SER A 175 29.36 7.01 28.45
C SER A 175 28.79 5.70 27.92
N ASN A 176 27.47 5.50 28.00
CA ASN A 176 26.82 4.29 27.49
C ASN A 176 27.00 4.19 25.98
N ARG A 177 27.33 2.98 25.52
CA ARG A 177 27.61 2.66 24.13
C ARG A 177 26.52 1.82 23.50
N ILE A 178 26.40 1.98 22.19
CA ILE A 178 25.59 1.10 21.36
C ILE A 178 26.48 0.39 20.35
N ASN A 179 26.09 -0.82 19.99
CA ASN A 179 26.61 -1.51 18.81
C ASN A 179 25.66 -1.30 17.63
N ILE A 180 26.24 -1.13 16.44
CA ILE A 180 25.54 -1.08 15.15
C ILE A 180 26.19 -2.11 14.24
N ASP A 181 25.37 -2.90 13.58
CA ASP A 181 25.81 -3.99 12.72
C ASP A 181 24.85 -4.20 11.54
N ASN A 182 25.26 -4.97 10.54
CA ASN A 182 24.43 -5.45 9.42
C ASN A 182 23.46 -4.40 8.86
N ILE A 183 23.99 -3.46 8.09
CA ILE A 183 23.18 -2.52 7.30
C ILE A 183 22.81 -3.18 5.99
N SER A 184 21.52 -3.18 5.66
CA SER A 184 21.01 -3.55 4.35
C SER A 184 20.05 -2.49 3.84
N VAL A 185 20.24 -2.06 2.60
CA VAL A 185 19.34 -1.17 1.89
C VAL A 185 18.90 -1.87 0.62
N SER A 186 17.60 -1.86 0.37
CA SER A 186 17.04 -2.36 -0.88
C SER A 186 16.30 -1.25 -1.61
N SER A 187 16.34 -1.32 -2.94
CA SER A 187 15.42 -0.62 -3.81
C SER A 187 14.66 -1.60 -4.70
N GLY A 188 13.39 -1.32 -4.91
CA GLY A 188 12.58 -1.95 -5.94
C GLY A 188 12.56 -1.06 -7.18
N SER A 189 12.95 -1.58 -8.34
CA SER A 189 12.62 -0.91 -9.62
C SER A 189 11.16 -1.19 -9.94
N GLY A 190 10.29 -0.27 -9.53
CA GLY A 190 8.83 -0.41 -9.67
C GLY A 190 8.22 -1.18 -8.49
N GLY A 191 7.16 -0.60 -7.91
CA GLY A 191 6.45 -1.16 -6.76
C GLY A 191 6.82 -0.47 -5.45
N GLY A 192 6.09 0.58 -5.09
CA GLY A 192 6.11 1.09 -3.73
C GLY A 192 5.38 0.08 -2.85
N GLY A 193 6.10 -0.84 -2.22
CA GLY A 193 5.49 -1.85 -1.35
C GLY A 193 6.39 -3.06 -1.27
N GLY A 194 7.21 -3.10 -0.23
CA GLY A 194 8.23 -4.14 -0.09
C GLY A 194 9.11 -4.01 1.15
N THR A 195 8.61 -3.42 2.24
CA THR A 195 8.75 -4.17 3.49
C THR A 195 7.96 -5.47 3.28
N THR A 196 8.39 -6.62 3.81
CA THR A 196 7.35 -7.47 4.40
C THR A 196 6.76 -6.57 5.48
N PRO A 197 5.54 -6.05 5.29
CA PRO A 197 5.04 -5.06 6.21
C PRO A 197 4.98 -5.72 7.58
N GLY A 198 5.28 -4.95 8.63
CA GLY A 198 5.24 -5.49 9.98
C GLY A 198 3.83 -5.97 10.31
N ASP A 199 3.67 -6.62 11.47
CA ASP A 199 2.33 -6.79 12.06
C ASP A 199 1.52 -5.51 11.97
N ASP A 200 0.22 -5.68 11.82
CA ASP A 200 -0.79 -4.62 11.78
C ASP A 200 -0.62 -3.59 10.64
N ASP A 201 0.30 -3.80 9.70
CA ASP A 201 0.54 -2.83 8.62
C ASP A 201 -0.55 -2.92 7.55
N ASN A 202 -1.07 -1.76 7.15
CA ASN A 202 -2.11 -1.62 6.13
C ASN A 202 -1.76 -2.26 4.77
N MET A 203 -0.48 -2.54 4.50
CA MET A 203 0.01 -3.17 3.28
C MET A 203 0.46 -4.62 3.48
N LEU A 204 0.29 -5.24 4.67
CA LEU A 204 0.80 -6.60 4.99
C LEU A 204 0.62 -7.59 3.85
N LEU A 205 -0.58 -7.59 3.27
CA LEU A 205 -0.98 -8.52 2.23
C LEU A 205 -0.27 -8.27 0.89
N GLY A 206 0.29 -7.11 0.63
CA GLY A 206 0.96 -6.79 -0.63
C GLY A 206 0.53 -5.47 -1.24
N ASN A 207 1.13 -5.14 -2.38
CA ASN A 207 0.72 -3.99 -3.20
C ASN A 207 -0.04 -4.47 -4.45
N PRO A 208 -1.38 -4.36 -4.45
CA PRO A 208 -2.24 -4.95 -5.48
C PRO A 208 -1.88 -4.61 -6.93
N SER A 209 -1.42 -3.39 -7.18
CA SER A 209 -1.22 -2.87 -8.53
C SER A 209 0.22 -2.42 -8.80
N GLY A 210 1.15 -2.70 -7.88
CA GLY A 210 2.51 -2.15 -7.93
C GLY A 210 2.54 -0.61 -7.90
N ALA A 211 1.56 0.02 -7.25
CA ALA A 211 1.49 1.48 -7.13
C ALA A 211 2.78 2.08 -6.57
N VAL A 212 3.18 3.26 -7.05
CA VAL A 212 4.41 3.95 -6.62
C VAL A 212 4.12 5.40 -6.24
N ALA A 213 4.81 5.93 -5.24
CA ALA A 213 4.70 7.34 -4.84
C ALA A 213 5.50 8.24 -5.81
N ASN A 214 5.18 8.17 -7.10
CA ASN A 214 5.85 8.90 -8.17
C ASN A 214 4.81 9.51 -9.11
N THR A 215 4.86 10.83 -9.28
CA THR A 215 3.92 11.61 -10.10
C THR A 215 3.94 11.27 -11.59
N SER A 216 4.97 10.54 -12.05
CA SER A 216 5.04 9.94 -13.39
C SER A 216 4.04 8.80 -13.60
N TYR A 217 3.47 8.26 -12.51
CA TYR A 217 2.44 7.22 -12.52
C TYR A 217 1.11 7.75 -11.95
N PRO A 218 0.53 8.79 -12.56
CA PRO A 218 -0.60 9.53 -11.97
C PRO A 218 -1.89 8.71 -11.86
N ALA A 219 -2.04 7.66 -12.66
CA ALA A 219 -3.18 6.75 -12.61
C ALA A 219 -3.00 5.60 -11.60
N ASN A 220 -1.84 5.49 -10.94
CA ASN A 220 -1.50 4.42 -10.00
C ASN A 220 -0.54 4.93 -8.90
N TYR A 221 -0.90 6.06 -8.31
CA TYR A 221 -0.05 6.81 -7.38
C TYR A 221 -0.23 6.33 -5.94
N LEU A 222 0.82 5.76 -5.35
CA LEU A 222 0.76 5.28 -3.98
C LEU A 222 0.70 6.43 -2.98
N MET A 223 -0.28 6.38 -2.09
CA MET A 223 -0.41 7.28 -0.94
C MET A 223 -0.46 6.43 0.33
N VAL A 224 0.60 6.50 1.13
CA VAL A 224 0.66 5.85 2.44
C VAL A 224 0.19 6.86 3.48
N LYS A 225 -0.89 6.54 4.20
CA LYS A 225 -1.40 7.34 5.32
C LYS A 225 -1.27 6.54 6.61
N THR A 226 -1.47 7.20 7.75
CA THR A 226 -1.39 6.57 9.07
C THR A 226 -2.39 5.42 9.25
N TYR A 227 -3.62 5.59 8.75
CA TYR A 227 -4.73 4.68 9.08
C TYR A 227 -5.18 3.77 7.94
N TYR A 228 -4.65 3.97 6.73
CA TYR A 228 -4.90 3.16 5.53
C TYR A 228 -3.87 3.55 4.45
N THR A 229 -3.69 2.70 3.45
CA THR A 229 -2.85 2.97 2.27
C THR A 229 -3.69 2.83 1.01
N LEU A 230 -3.43 3.64 -0.02
CA LEU A 230 -4.19 3.57 -1.26
C LEU A 230 -3.32 3.74 -2.51
N SER A 231 -3.79 3.20 -3.62
CA SER A 231 -3.41 3.66 -4.96
C SER A 231 -4.44 4.67 -5.45
N TYR A 232 -4.01 5.90 -5.71
CA TYR A 232 -4.85 6.96 -6.24
C TYR A 232 -4.74 7.04 -7.77
N ASN A 233 -5.88 7.24 -8.42
CA ASN A 233 -5.96 7.47 -9.85
C ASN A 233 -6.42 8.90 -10.12
N ARG A 234 -5.46 9.76 -10.50
CA ARG A 234 -5.70 11.17 -10.84
C ARG A 234 -6.82 11.34 -11.85
N ASP A 235 -6.84 10.51 -12.89
CA ASP A 235 -7.74 10.65 -14.02
C ASP A 235 -9.16 10.15 -13.72
N ARG A 236 -9.32 9.37 -12.65
CA ARG A 236 -10.63 8.90 -12.16
C ARG A 236 -11.16 9.71 -10.98
N GLY A 237 -10.34 10.57 -10.38
CA GLY A 237 -10.72 11.36 -9.20
C GLY A 237 -11.01 10.51 -7.97
N GLY A 238 -10.32 9.38 -7.80
CA GLY A 238 -10.57 8.44 -6.70
C GLY A 238 -9.54 7.32 -6.64
N PRO A 239 -9.63 6.44 -5.63
CA PRO A 239 -8.70 5.33 -5.47
C PRO A 239 -8.98 4.20 -6.47
N ASN A 240 -7.91 3.55 -6.95
CA ASN A 240 -7.99 2.23 -7.58
C ASN A 240 -8.34 1.16 -6.53
N TRP A 241 -7.66 1.24 -5.39
CA TRP A 241 -7.87 0.42 -4.20
C TRP A 241 -7.38 1.16 -2.95
N VAL A 242 -7.91 0.75 -1.80
CA VAL A 242 -7.50 1.16 -0.45
C VAL A 242 -7.34 -0.10 0.40
N SER A 243 -6.25 -0.18 1.15
CA SER A 243 -5.89 -1.31 2.01
C SER A 243 -5.72 -0.83 3.45
N TRP A 244 -6.23 -1.60 4.41
CA TRP A 244 -6.10 -1.31 5.83
C TRP A 244 -6.18 -2.56 6.70
N HIS A 245 -5.53 -2.49 7.86
CA HIS A 245 -5.69 -3.46 8.94
C HIS A 245 -6.82 -3.02 9.88
N LEU A 246 -7.57 -3.96 10.43
CA LEU A 246 -8.60 -3.70 11.40
C LEU A 246 -8.44 -4.62 12.59
N ALA A 247 -8.13 -4.03 13.74
CA ALA A 247 -8.09 -4.71 15.04
C ALA A 247 -8.96 -3.99 16.07
N SER A 248 -9.12 -4.60 17.25
CA SER A 248 -9.89 -4.01 18.35
C SER A 248 -9.35 -2.66 18.81
N SER A 249 -8.05 -2.41 18.63
CA SER A 249 -7.38 -1.14 18.95
C SER A 249 -7.84 0.03 18.06
N ASP A 250 -8.40 -0.24 16.88
CA ASP A 250 -8.90 0.79 15.97
C ASP A 250 -10.33 1.23 16.30
N ILE A 251 -11.05 0.44 17.10
CA ILE A 251 -12.43 0.66 17.50
C ILE A 251 -12.46 1.25 18.91
N GLY A 252 -12.84 2.52 18.99
CA GLY A 252 -13.08 3.25 20.23
C GLY A 252 -14.46 3.91 20.25
N SER A 253 -14.58 4.97 21.05
CA SER A 253 -15.83 5.72 21.26
C SER A 253 -15.87 7.08 20.57
N THR A 254 -14.95 7.34 19.63
CA THR A 254 -14.91 8.63 18.91
C THR A 254 -16.13 8.75 18.00
N ASP A 255 -16.85 9.86 18.12
CA ASP A 255 -17.96 10.19 17.24
C ASP A 255 -17.51 10.40 15.79
N ARG A 256 -18.42 10.13 14.87
CA ARG A 256 -18.22 10.37 13.44
C ARG A 256 -17.97 11.86 13.19
N GLN A 257 -16.89 12.20 12.46
CA GLN A 257 -16.50 13.59 12.24
C GLN A 257 -17.28 14.29 11.12
N ASP A 258 -17.71 13.55 10.09
CA ASP A 258 -18.46 14.07 8.93
C ASP A 258 -17.78 15.27 8.23
N ASP A 259 -16.46 15.39 8.37
CA ASP A 259 -15.62 16.49 7.90
C ASP A 259 -15.03 16.23 6.50
N PHE A 260 -15.91 15.90 5.55
CA PHE A 260 -15.53 15.65 4.15
C PHE A 260 -14.69 16.79 3.59
N ARG A 261 -13.49 16.47 3.09
CA ARG A 261 -12.56 17.48 2.58
C ARG A 261 -11.60 16.95 1.53
N ALA A 262 -11.14 17.86 0.69
CA ALA A 262 -10.07 17.60 -0.25
C ALA A 262 -8.81 17.08 0.45
N ASP A 263 -8.10 16.19 -0.23
CA ASP A 263 -6.81 15.70 0.25
C ASP A 263 -5.68 16.62 -0.23
N ASN A 264 -5.20 17.45 0.69
CA ASN A 264 -4.13 18.42 0.42
C ASN A 264 -2.74 17.78 0.24
N THR A 265 -2.62 16.47 0.42
CA THR A 265 -1.37 15.72 0.17
C THR A 265 -1.24 15.25 -1.28
N LEU A 266 -2.27 15.46 -2.11
CA LEU A 266 -2.18 15.20 -3.54
C LEU A 266 -1.12 16.10 -4.20
N PRO A 267 -0.38 15.59 -5.20
CA PRO A 267 0.60 16.38 -5.94
C PRO A 267 0.05 17.71 -6.49
N SER A 268 0.89 18.74 -6.47
CA SER A 268 0.52 20.06 -6.98
C SER A 268 0.05 19.99 -8.44
N GLY A 269 -1.02 20.72 -8.75
CA GLY A 269 -1.64 20.76 -10.07
C GLY A 269 -2.63 19.62 -10.36
N TRP A 270 -2.77 18.63 -9.48
CA TRP A 270 -3.83 17.63 -9.61
C TRP A 270 -5.16 18.19 -9.11
N TYR A 271 -6.25 17.82 -9.78
CA TYR A 271 -7.59 18.15 -9.32
C TYR A 271 -7.84 17.50 -7.96
N GLN A 272 -8.23 18.32 -6.97
CA GLN A 272 -8.58 17.84 -5.64
C GLN A 272 -10.09 17.75 -5.55
N VAL A 273 -10.60 16.52 -5.50
CA VAL A 273 -12.04 16.27 -5.31
C VAL A 273 -12.46 16.89 -4.00
N GLY A 274 -13.45 17.79 -4.07
CA GLY A 274 -13.93 18.56 -2.94
C GLY A 274 -15.14 17.92 -2.27
N SER A 275 -15.51 18.45 -1.11
CA SER A 275 -16.72 17.99 -0.40
C SER A 275 -17.98 18.15 -1.23
N SER A 276 -18.07 19.17 -2.08
CA SER A 276 -19.23 19.44 -2.95
C SER A 276 -19.25 18.64 -4.26
N SER A 277 -18.19 17.94 -4.63
CA SER A 277 -18.06 17.23 -5.92
C SER A 277 -19.16 16.19 -6.17
N PHE A 278 -19.80 15.69 -5.12
CA PHE A 278 -20.85 14.67 -5.18
C PHE A 278 -22.26 15.27 -5.14
N SER A 279 -22.39 16.56 -4.82
CA SER A 279 -23.67 17.21 -4.60
C SER A 279 -24.55 17.16 -5.85
N GLY A 280 -25.81 16.74 -5.67
CA GLY A 280 -26.78 16.65 -6.77
C GLY A 280 -26.53 15.52 -7.77
N SER A 281 -25.49 14.68 -7.57
CA SER A 281 -25.18 13.59 -8.50
C SER A 281 -26.15 12.40 -8.41
N GLY A 282 -26.80 12.22 -7.26
CA GLY A 282 -27.58 11.03 -6.94
C GLY A 282 -26.75 9.85 -6.43
N PHE A 283 -25.44 10.01 -6.25
CA PHE A 283 -24.55 9.04 -5.61
C PHE A 283 -24.11 9.53 -4.23
N ASP A 284 -23.90 8.59 -3.32
CA ASP A 284 -23.31 8.85 -2.00
C ASP A 284 -21.79 9.03 -2.10
N ARG A 285 -21.22 9.69 -1.09
CA ARG A 285 -19.77 9.66 -0.81
C ARG A 285 -19.43 8.33 -0.14
N GLY A 286 -19.30 7.28 -0.94
CA GLY A 286 -18.99 5.92 -0.48
C GLY A 286 -17.55 5.83 0.01
N HIS A 287 -17.36 5.46 1.27
CA HIS A 287 -16.02 5.31 1.85
C HIS A 287 -15.37 4.02 1.34
N ASN A 288 -14.04 4.03 1.17
CA ASN A 288 -13.30 2.78 1.04
C ASN A 288 -12.95 2.21 2.43
N CYS A 289 -12.06 2.89 3.16
CA CYS A 289 -11.88 2.66 4.60
C CYS A 289 -13.01 3.37 5.37
N PRO A 290 -13.93 2.65 6.02
CA PRO A 290 -15.13 3.26 6.59
C PRO A 290 -14.84 3.94 7.92
N SER A 291 -15.59 5.02 8.21
CA SER A 291 -15.46 5.77 9.47
C SER A 291 -15.58 4.89 10.72
N ALA A 292 -16.47 3.90 10.71
CA ALA A 292 -16.69 3.01 11.86
C ALA A 292 -15.53 2.04 12.15
N ASP A 293 -14.57 1.92 11.22
CA ASP A 293 -13.34 1.13 11.41
C ASP A 293 -12.22 1.96 12.04
N ARG A 294 -12.45 3.26 12.27
CA ARG A 294 -11.47 4.22 12.82
C ARG A 294 -12.12 5.12 13.86
N THR A 295 -12.43 4.56 15.03
CA THR A 295 -13.06 5.31 16.14
C THR A 295 -12.16 5.39 17.39
N SER A 296 -10.90 4.97 17.29
CA SER A 296 -9.90 5.06 18.35
C SER A 296 -9.50 6.49 18.72
N SER A 297 -9.55 7.43 17.76
CA SER A 297 -9.33 8.85 18.01
C SER A 297 -10.02 9.72 16.96
N VAL A 298 -10.18 11.02 17.27
CA VAL A 298 -10.66 12.04 16.32
C VAL A 298 -9.81 12.07 15.05
N SER A 299 -8.49 11.96 15.18
CA SER A 299 -7.58 11.94 14.02
C SER A 299 -7.76 10.69 13.15
N ALA A 300 -8.00 9.53 13.77
CA ALA A 300 -8.30 8.30 13.05
C ALA A 300 -9.59 8.45 12.25
N ASN A 301 -10.66 8.90 12.92
CA ASN A 301 -11.96 9.03 12.29
C ASN A 301 -11.97 10.07 11.16
N SER A 302 -11.47 11.29 11.44
CA SER A 302 -11.35 12.38 10.47
C SER A 302 -10.52 11.99 9.25
N SER A 303 -9.54 11.09 9.39
CA SER A 303 -8.74 10.63 8.23
C SER A 303 -9.58 9.92 7.18
N THR A 304 -10.68 9.27 7.56
CA THR A 304 -11.55 8.52 6.64
C THR A 304 -12.41 9.44 5.75
N PHE A 305 -12.52 10.72 6.10
CA PHE A 305 -13.31 11.74 5.37
C PHE A 305 -12.52 12.51 4.30
N LEU A 306 -11.27 12.14 4.04
CA LEU A 306 -10.53 12.64 2.89
C LEU A 306 -11.19 12.14 1.60
N MET A 307 -11.42 13.02 0.62
CA MET A 307 -12.06 12.64 -0.64
C MET A 307 -11.24 11.66 -1.48
N SER A 308 -9.94 11.50 -1.21
CA SER A 308 -9.10 10.44 -1.79
C SER A 308 -9.50 9.03 -1.35
N ASN A 309 -10.31 8.90 -0.29
CA ASN A 309 -10.91 7.66 0.21
C ASN A 309 -12.34 7.43 -0.31
N MET A 310 -12.86 8.29 -1.21
CA MET A 310 -14.25 8.25 -1.65
C MET A 310 -14.42 7.70 -3.08
N ILE A 311 -15.54 7.03 -3.32
CA ILE A 311 -16.06 6.70 -4.65
C ILE A 311 -17.54 7.08 -4.76
N PRO A 312 -18.06 7.42 -5.96
CA PRO A 312 -19.49 7.53 -6.20
C PRO A 312 -20.17 6.17 -6.03
N GLN A 313 -20.91 5.99 -4.95
CA GLN A 313 -21.57 4.72 -4.64
C GLN A 313 -23.10 4.89 -4.66
N ALA A 314 -23.80 3.95 -5.30
CA ALA A 314 -25.25 3.95 -5.32
C ALA A 314 -25.80 3.84 -3.89
N PRO A 315 -26.79 4.65 -3.49
CA PRO A 315 -27.27 4.69 -2.10
C PRO A 315 -27.64 3.34 -1.50
N ASN A 316 -28.36 2.47 -2.21
CA ASN A 316 -28.72 1.14 -1.67
C ASN A 316 -27.51 0.19 -1.60
N ASN A 317 -26.50 0.38 -2.45
CA ASN A 317 -25.24 -0.33 -2.30
C ASN A 317 -24.53 0.15 -1.02
N ASN A 318 -24.29 1.46 -0.88
CA ASN A 318 -23.58 2.05 0.26
C ASN A 318 -24.28 1.77 1.62
N GLN A 319 -25.55 2.14 1.75
CA GLN A 319 -26.24 2.22 3.03
C GLN A 319 -26.76 0.86 3.54
N GLN A 320 -26.88 -0.12 2.64
CA GLN A 320 -27.43 -1.44 2.97
C GLN A 320 -26.36 -2.50 2.74
N THR A 321 -26.18 -2.95 1.50
CA THR A 321 -25.31 -4.08 1.13
C THR A 321 -23.89 -3.91 1.69
N TRP A 322 -23.27 -2.77 1.44
CA TRP A 322 -21.90 -2.48 1.83
C TRP A 322 -21.76 -2.30 3.34
N ASN A 323 -22.65 -1.51 3.95
CA ASN A 323 -22.69 -1.32 5.40
C ASN A 323 -22.91 -2.63 6.18
N ASN A 324 -23.68 -3.57 5.62
CA ASN A 324 -23.89 -4.90 6.22
C ASN A 324 -22.60 -5.75 6.19
N LEU A 325 -21.83 -5.69 5.09
CA LEU A 325 -20.52 -6.35 5.00
C LEU A 325 -19.51 -5.73 5.97
N GLU A 326 -19.48 -4.39 6.05
CA GLU A 326 -18.61 -3.67 6.98
C GLU A 326 -18.91 -3.99 8.45
N SER A 327 -20.20 -4.04 8.79
CA SER A 327 -20.65 -4.43 10.13
C SER A 327 -20.27 -5.88 10.46
N TYR A 328 -20.33 -6.77 9.46
CA TYR A 328 -19.85 -8.14 9.61
C TYR A 328 -18.34 -8.19 9.88
N GLY A 329 -17.53 -7.44 9.14
CA GLY A 329 -16.08 -7.31 9.37
C GLY A 329 -15.77 -6.92 10.82
N ARG A 330 -16.42 -5.89 11.35
CA ARG A 330 -16.27 -5.47 12.76
C ARG A 330 -16.76 -6.52 13.77
N SER A 331 -17.76 -7.33 13.42
CA SER A 331 -18.22 -8.43 14.28
C SER A 331 -17.18 -9.55 14.40
N LEU A 332 -16.39 -9.80 13.35
CA LEU A 332 -15.28 -10.76 13.38
C LEU A 332 -14.19 -10.26 14.33
N VAL A 333 -13.91 -8.95 14.32
CA VAL A 333 -12.95 -8.32 15.23
C VAL A 333 -13.40 -8.44 16.68
N SER A 334 -14.67 -8.15 16.92
CA SER A 334 -15.29 -8.34 18.24
C SER A 334 -15.27 -9.80 18.72
N SER A 335 -15.14 -10.76 17.80
CA SER A 335 -15.03 -12.19 18.09
C SER A 335 -13.59 -12.68 18.30
N GLY A 336 -12.62 -11.77 18.43
CA GLY A 336 -11.21 -12.10 18.72
C GLY A 336 -10.34 -12.32 17.48
N ASN A 337 -10.76 -11.80 16.33
CA ASN A 337 -9.96 -11.77 15.12
C ASN A 337 -9.40 -10.38 14.87
N GLU A 338 -8.44 -10.33 13.97
CA GLU A 338 -8.04 -9.15 13.24
C GLU A 338 -8.32 -9.40 11.75
N VAL A 339 -8.54 -8.33 11.01
CA VAL A 339 -8.98 -8.42 9.61
C VAL A 339 -8.12 -7.49 8.77
N TYR A 340 -7.47 -8.05 7.76
CA TYR A 340 -6.82 -7.28 6.71
C TYR A 340 -7.78 -7.10 5.56
N ILE A 341 -8.00 -5.84 5.15
CA ILE A 341 -9.06 -5.48 4.22
C ILE A 341 -8.46 -4.72 3.04
N ILE A 342 -8.79 -5.15 1.83
CA ILE A 342 -8.52 -4.42 0.59
C ILE A 342 -9.84 -4.17 -0.11
N MET A 343 -10.13 -2.92 -0.43
CA MET A 343 -11.33 -2.49 -1.16
C MET A 343 -10.93 -1.74 -2.42
N GLY A 344 -11.73 -1.82 -3.46
CA GLY A 344 -11.58 -0.95 -4.62
C GLY A 344 -12.80 -0.94 -5.52
N SER A 345 -12.65 -0.33 -6.68
CA SER A 345 -13.72 -0.24 -7.67
C SER A 345 -13.17 -0.25 -9.09
N TYR A 346 -13.94 -0.80 -10.03
CA TYR A 346 -13.54 -0.90 -11.43
C TYR A 346 -14.71 -0.64 -12.38
N GLY A 347 -14.39 -0.58 -13.67
CA GLY A 347 -15.35 -0.28 -14.72
C GLY A 347 -15.85 1.15 -14.69
N VAL A 348 -16.80 1.45 -15.57
CA VAL A 348 -17.41 2.76 -15.72
C VAL A 348 -18.90 2.57 -15.92
N GLY A 349 -19.71 3.31 -15.17
CA GLY A 349 -21.16 3.17 -15.15
C GLY A 349 -21.65 2.93 -13.73
N GLY A 350 -22.95 3.02 -13.48
CA GLY A 350 -23.51 2.89 -12.15
C GLY A 350 -24.85 3.62 -12.11
N THR A 351 -25.72 3.22 -11.19
CA THR A 351 -27.10 3.73 -11.14
C THR A 351 -27.42 4.24 -9.74
N GLY A 352 -27.27 5.55 -9.57
CA GLY A 352 -27.65 6.28 -8.35
C GLY A 352 -29.13 6.67 -8.36
N SER A 353 -29.52 7.55 -7.45
CA SER A 353 -30.90 8.05 -7.32
C SER A 353 -31.36 8.87 -8.53
N ASN A 354 -30.42 9.47 -9.26
CA ASN A 354 -30.70 10.27 -10.46
C ASN A 354 -30.55 9.48 -11.77
N GLY A 355 -30.45 8.15 -11.68
CA GLY A 355 -30.28 7.26 -12.83
C GLY A 355 -28.82 6.90 -13.11
N THR A 356 -28.56 6.48 -14.35
CA THR A 356 -27.24 5.99 -14.77
C THR A 356 -26.26 7.14 -14.99
N ALA A 357 -25.02 7.01 -14.50
CA ALA A 357 -23.95 7.96 -14.79
C ALA A 357 -22.62 7.24 -14.99
N THR A 358 -21.75 7.81 -15.83
CA THR A 358 -20.36 7.36 -16.03
C THR A 358 -19.37 8.24 -15.28
N THR A 359 -19.71 9.50 -15.05
CA THR A 359 -18.91 10.49 -14.32
C THR A 359 -19.82 11.45 -13.56
N ILE A 360 -19.29 12.07 -12.51
CA ILE A 360 -19.89 13.21 -11.79
C ILE A 360 -18.88 14.37 -11.77
N ASP A 361 -19.25 15.48 -11.12
CA ASP A 361 -18.36 16.63 -10.92
C ASP A 361 -17.72 17.15 -12.22
N ASN A 362 -18.56 17.41 -13.23
CA ASN A 362 -18.12 17.84 -14.57
C ASN A 362 -17.07 16.92 -15.24
N GLY A 363 -17.10 15.62 -14.94
CA GLY A 363 -16.19 14.64 -15.51
C GLY A 363 -14.94 14.36 -14.68
N HIS A 364 -14.74 15.07 -13.56
CA HIS A 364 -13.55 14.90 -12.72
C HIS A 364 -13.56 13.63 -11.87
N VAL A 365 -14.74 13.06 -11.60
CA VAL A 365 -14.87 11.84 -10.79
C VAL A 365 -15.60 10.78 -11.60
N THR A 366 -14.95 9.64 -11.81
CA THR A 366 -15.52 8.49 -12.51
C THR A 366 -16.47 7.72 -11.60
N VAL A 367 -17.64 7.33 -12.13
CA VAL A 367 -18.58 6.43 -11.45
C VAL A 367 -18.20 4.99 -11.81
N PRO A 368 -17.82 4.14 -10.84
CA PRO A 368 -17.44 2.76 -11.10
C PRO A 368 -18.67 1.86 -11.25
N SER A 369 -18.63 0.89 -12.18
CA SER A 369 -19.74 -0.06 -12.39
C SER A 369 -19.83 -1.09 -11.29
N ASN A 370 -18.71 -1.36 -10.62
CA ASN A 370 -18.57 -2.40 -9.61
C ASN A 370 -17.71 -1.93 -8.45
N VAL A 371 -18.06 -2.43 -7.26
CA VAL A 371 -17.34 -2.19 -6.01
C VAL A 371 -17.02 -3.53 -5.38
N TRP A 372 -15.75 -3.75 -5.03
CA TRP A 372 -15.24 -5.02 -4.52
C TRP A 372 -14.48 -4.85 -3.21
N LYS A 373 -14.46 -5.89 -2.38
CA LYS A 373 -13.74 -5.94 -1.10
C LYS A 373 -13.28 -7.36 -0.80
N VAL A 374 -12.06 -7.49 -0.30
CA VAL A 374 -11.46 -8.73 0.18
C VAL A 374 -11.11 -8.57 1.66
N LEU A 375 -11.54 -9.51 2.49
CA LEU A 375 -11.25 -9.57 3.92
C LEU A 375 -10.47 -10.87 4.19
N VAL A 376 -9.25 -10.75 4.69
CA VAL A 376 -8.47 -11.88 5.21
C VAL A 376 -8.61 -11.89 6.73
N VAL A 377 -9.18 -12.97 7.26
CA VAL A 377 -9.56 -13.08 8.67
C VAL A 377 -8.60 -14.02 9.38
N ILE A 378 -7.87 -13.51 10.38
CA ILE A 378 -6.98 -14.31 11.22
C ILE A 378 -7.27 -14.05 12.70
N PRO A 379 -7.06 -15.03 13.61
CA PRO A 379 -7.13 -14.77 15.03
C PRO A 379 -6.08 -13.73 15.45
N ASN A 380 -6.41 -12.91 16.45
CA ASN A 380 -5.47 -11.95 17.04
C ASN A 380 -4.15 -12.64 17.43
N GLY A 381 -3.01 -12.02 17.09
CA GLY A 381 -1.70 -12.56 17.45
C GLY A 381 -0.56 -11.65 17.02
N SER A 382 0.63 -12.24 16.88
CA SER A 382 1.75 -11.60 16.21
C SER A 382 2.39 -12.47 15.12
N GLY A 383 3.10 -11.86 14.18
CA GLY A 383 3.63 -12.52 12.99
C GLY A 383 2.53 -12.89 11.99
N ASP A 384 1.64 -11.94 11.71
CA ASP A 384 0.37 -12.14 11.01
C ASP A 384 0.49 -12.83 9.66
N LEU A 385 1.45 -12.41 8.84
CA LEU A 385 1.68 -13.00 7.52
C LEU A 385 2.02 -14.50 7.61
N ALA A 386 2.74 -14.91 8.65
CA ALA A 386 3.08 -16.32 8.88
C ALA A 386 1.88 -17.15 9.40
N ARG A 387 0.83 -16.51 9.93
CA ARG A 387 -0.42 -17.17 10.34
C ARG A 387 -1.39 -17.37 9.18
N ILE A 388 -1.15 -16.73 8.02
CA ILE A 388 -1.94 -16.94 6.82
C ILE A 388 -1.54 -18.28 6.18
N SER A 389 -2.52 -19.18 6.07
CA SER A 389 -2.36 -20.54 5.58
C SER A 389 -3.49 -20.90 4.61
N SER A 390 -3.42 -22.07 3.99
CA SER A 390 -4.44 -22.56 3.05
C SER A 390 -5.84 -22.80 3.67
N SER A 391 -5.92 -22.78 5.01
CA SER A 391 -7.16 -22.83 5.79
C SER A 391 -7.65 -21.46 6.26
N THR A 392 -6.89 -20.39 6.05
CA THR A 392 -7.31 -19.03 6.42
C THR A 392 -8.59 -18.65 5.69
N ARG A 393 -9.53 -18.06 6.41
CA ARG A 393 -10.80 -17.63 5.84
C ARG A 393 -10.59 -16.31 5.09
N VAL A 394 -10.96 -16.32 3.82
CA VAL A 394 -10.94 -15.14 2.95
C VAL A 394 -12.35 -14.90 2.42
N ILE A 395 -12.86 -13.69 2.60
CA ILE A 395 -14.19 -13.28 2.12
C ILE A 395 -13.97 -12.25 1.01
N ALA A 396 -14.31 -12.61 -0.22
CA ALA A 396 -14.28 -11.71 -1.36
C ALA A 396 -15.72 -11.43 -1.82
N VAL A 397 -16.04 -10.15 -2.01
CA VAL A 397 -17.36 -9.67 -2.44
C VAL A 397 -17.20 -8.71 -3.60
N ASN A 398 -18.03 -8.83 -4.63
CA ASN A 398 -18.05 -7.93 -5.78
C ASN A 398 -19.50 -7.58 -6.16
N THR A 399 -19.87 -6.32 -5.92
CA THR A 399 -21.24 -5.83 -6.10
C THR A 399 -21.35 -4.93 -7.33
N PRO A 400 -22.47 -4.98 -8.09
CA PRO A 400 -22.75 -3.93 -9.05
C PRO A 400 -23.11 -2.63 -8.31
N ASN A 401 -22.65 -1.49 -8.82
CA ASN A 401 -22.87 -0.17 -8.22
C ASN A 401 -24.22 0.43 -8.62
N ILE A 402 -25.31 -0.22 -8.21
CA ILE A 402 -26.68 0.12 -8.64
C ILE A 402 -27.65 0.08 -7.45
N ASN A 403 -28.77 0.79 -7.55
CA ASN A 403 -29.78 0.82 -6.50
C ASN A 403 -30.66 -0.44 -6.39
N THR A 404 -30.61 -1.36 -7.36
CA THR A 404 -31.40 -2.62 -7.33
C THR A 404 -30.65 -3.79 -6.71
N VAL A 405 -29.53 -3.54 -6.02
CA VAL A 405 -28.81 -4.57 -5.26
C VAL A 405 -29.64 -5.07 -4.08
N SER A 406 -29.48 -6.35 -3.75
CA SER A 406 -29.97 -6.97 -2.53
C SER A 406 -29.16 -6.47 -1.34
N SER A 407 -29.82 -6.20 -0.21
CA SER A 407 -29.13 -5.85 1.04
C SER A 407 -28.32 -7.00 1.64
N ASP A 408 -28.55 -8.23 1.18
CA ASP A 408 -27.77 -9.41 1.54
C ASP A 408 -26.49 -9.48 0.70
N TRP A 409 -25.39 -8.97 1.28
CA TRP A 409 -24.08 -8.97 0.65
C TRP A 409 -23.56 -10.37 0.30
N LYS A 410 -24.06 -11.43 0.96
CA LYS A 410 -23.59 -12.80 0.74
C LYS A 410 -23.91 -13.31 -0.67
N GLN A 411 -24.91 -12.72 -1.34
CA GLN A 411 -25.29 -13.02 -2.73
C GLN A 411 -24.23 -12.58 -3.74
N TYR A 412 -23.32 -11.69 -3.33
CA TYR A 412 -22.27 -11.11 -4.15
C TYR A 412 -20.89 -11.66 -3.81
N ARG A 413 -20.83 -12.77 -3.05
CA ARG A 413 -19.57 -13.47 -2.79
C ARG A 413 -18.97 -14.00 -4.08
N THR A 414 -17.66 -13.86 -4.18
CA THR A 414 -16.85 -14.30 -5.31
C THR A 414 -15.52 -14.84 -4.79
N SER A 415 -14.63 -15.28 -5.69
CA SER A 415 -13.25 -15.60 -5.37
C SER A 415 -12.36 -14.36 -5.52
N VAL A 416 -11.17 -14.37 -4.91
CA VAL A 416 -10.17 -13.32 -5.11
C VAL A 416 -9.66 -13.36 -6.56
N ASP A 417 -9.43 -14.55 -7.12
CA ASP A 417 -9.04 -14.75 -8.54
C ASP A 417 -10.00 -14.02 -9.50
N ALA A 418 -11.30 -14.02 -9.21
CA ALA A 418 -12.29 -13.36 -10.06
C ALA A 418 -12.20 -11.82 -9.98
N ILE A 419 -11.83 -11.28 -8.81
CA ILE A 419 -11.55 -9.85 -8.63
C ILE A 419 -10.26 -9.47 -9.36
N GLU A 420 -9.19 -10.27 -9.21
CA GLU A 420 -7.92 -10.08 -9.91
C GLU A 420 -8.11 -10.12 -11.42
N ASN A 421 -8.83 -11.10 -11.95
CA ASN A 421 -9.15 -11.19 -13.37
C ASN A 421 -9.96 -9.98 -13.87
N ALA A 422 -10.83 -9.40 -13.03
CA ALA A 422 -11.60 -8.20 -13.40
C ALA A 422 -10.78 -6.90 -13.34
N THR A 423 -9.69 -6.87 -12.58
CA THR A 423 -8.94 -5.64 -12.25
C THR A 423 -7.52 -5.61 -12.82
N GLY A 424 -6.94 -6.77 -13.11
CA GLY A 424 -5.52 -6.94 -13.44
C GLY A 424 -4.58 -6.79 -12.23
N TYR A 425 -5.10 -6.86 -11.00
CA TYR A 425 -4.32 -6.77 -9.77
C TYR A 425 -3.81 -8.15 -9.31
N ASP A 426 -2.76 -8.14 -8.50
CA ASP A 426 -2.22 -9.27 -7.73
C ASP A 426 -2.48 -8.98 -6.25
N LEU A 427 -3.64 -9.42 -5.77
CA LEU A 427 -4.06 -9.25 -4.39
C LEU A 427 -3.33 -10.29 -3.53
N LEU A 428 -3.10 -9.95 -2.27
CA LEU A 428 -2.40 -10.84 -1.33
C LEU A 428 -0.97 -11.21 -1.78
N SER A 429 -0.32 -10.41 -2.64
CA SER A 429 0.99 -10.65 -3.26
C SER A 429 2.15 -11.02 -2.30
N ASN A 430 2.03 -10.72 -1.02
CA ASN A 430 3.02 -11.09 0.01
C ASN A 430 2.77 -12.47 0.65
N VAL A 431 1.58 -13.04 0.48
CA VAL A 431 1.25 -14.40 0.94
C VAL A 431 1.99 -15.41 0.07
N PRO A 432 2.53 -16.52 0.63
CA PRO A 432 3.21 -17.52 -0.19
C PRO A 432 2.33 -18.03 -1.34
N ALA A 433 2.87 -18.11 -2.55
CA ALA A 433 2.12 -18.49 -3.76
C ALA A 433 1.35 -19.82 -3.63
N THR A 434 1.88 -20.80 -2.89
CA THR A 434 1.18 -22.07 -2.64
C THR A 434 -0.06 -21.93 -1.75
N VAL A 435 -0.09 -20.90 -0.89
CA VAL A 435 -1.25 -20.56 -0.06
C VAL A 435 -2.24 -19.73 -0.86
N GLN A 436 -1.78 -18.72 -1.61
CA GLN A 436 -2.58 -17.91 -2.55
C GLN A 436 -3.44 -18.78 -3.45
N GLN A 437 -2.82 -19.73 -4.17
CA GLN A 437 -3.49 -20.70 -5.06
C GLN A 437 -4.68 -21.44 -4.42
N VAL A 438 -4.68 -21.58 -3.10
CA VAL A 438 -5.76 -22.25 -2.37
C VAL A 438 -6.80 -21.28 -1.84
N ILE A 439 -6.39 -20.15 -1.25
CA ILE A 439 -7.33 -19.22 -0.61
C ILE A 439 -8.00 -18.28 -1.61
N GLU A 440 -7.34 -17.95 -2.71
CA GLU A 440 -7.83 -16.99 -3.71
C GLU A 440 -8.83 -17.61 -4.67
N ALA A 441 -8.70 -18.91 -4.95
CA ALA A 441 -9.62 -19.68 -5.79
C ALA A 441 -10.96 -20.02 -5.09
N LYS A 442 -11.01 -19.94 -3.76
CA LYS A 442 -12.21 -20.31 -2.98
C LYS A 442 -13.21 -19.16 -2.92
N VAL A 443 -14.49 -19.51 -2.91
CA VAL A 443 -15.58 -18.61 -2.52
C VAL A 443 -15.98 -18.93 -1.09
N ASP A 444 -16.01 -17.93 -0.21
CA ASP A 444 -16.49 -18.09 1.17
C ASP A 444 -17.92 -18.67 1.19
N ASN A 445 -18.17 -19.61 2.08
CA ASN A 445 -19.43 -20.36 2.15
C ASN A 445 -20.12 -20.30 3.52
N GLN A 446 -19.70 -19.40 4.42
CA GLN A 446 -20.22 -19.27 5.80
C GLN A 446 -21.34 -18.24 5.97
#